data_AF-A0A650CPA6-F1
#
_entry.id   AF-A0A650CPA6-F1
#
_cell.length_a   1.000
_cell.length_b   1.000
_cell.length_c   1.000
_cell.angle_alpha   90.00
_cell.angle_beta   90.00
_cell.angle_gamma   90.00
#
_symmetry.space_group_name_H-M   'P 1'
#
loop_
_entity.id
_entity.type
_entity.pdbx_description
1 polymer ?
#
loop_
_entity_poly.entity_id
_entity_poly.type
_entity_poly.pdbx_seq_one_letter_code
_entity_poly.pdbx_strand_id
1 'polypeptide(L)'
;MDYCEALETVLKSNVVWIEAQSCSGESVSILKSGCKSLEDIFFHSSPFKMFSIISGERSGQEYLREILQQQDFILVIEGALPKDEKLCHVGDMTCGELIRRLSQNAKAIIAVGSCAVNGGVIRELGYVGIKEYLGKQVYEVPGCPASDKMMVAAIYYAVTGSKS
;
A
#
# COMPACT_ATOMS: atom_id res chain seq x y z
N MET A 1 -0.36 -20.83 -10.56
CA MET A 1 -1.46 -20.10 -9.89
C MET A 1 -1.95 -19.06 -10.86
N ASP A 2 -3.26 -19.02 -11.08
CA ASP A 2 -3.85 -18.03 -11.97
C ASP A 2 -3.75 -16.63 -11.33
N TYR A 3 -3.54 -15.60 -12.16
CA TYR A 3 -3.38 -14.22 -11.67
C TYR A 3 -4.66 -13.70 -11.01
N CYS A 4 -5.84 -14.03 -11.56
CA CYS A 4 -7.11 -13.59 -11.01
C CYS A 4 -7.41 -14.29 -9.68
N GLU A 5 -7.08 -15.59 -9.54
CA GLU A 5 -7.20 -16.30 -8.26
C GLU A 5 -6.30 -15.70 -7.16
N ALA A 6 -5.06 -15.35 -7.53
CA ALA A 6 -4.12 -14.71 -6.60
C ALA A 6 -4.63 -13.33 -6.16
N LEU A 7 -5.10 -12.52 -7.11
CA LEU A 7 -5.63 -11.20 -6.83
C LEU A 7 -6.92 -11.28 -5.99
N GLU A 8 -7.81 -12.22 -6.28
CA GLU A 8 -9.01 -12.45 -5.45
C GLU A 8 -8.63 -12.79 -4.00
N THR A 9 -7.61 -13.62 -3.80
CA THR A 9 -7.09 -13.94 -2.46
C THR A 9 -6.55 -12.71 -1.75
N VAL A 10 -5.80 -11.86 -2.47
CA VAL A 10 -5.28 -10.59 -1.94
C VAL A 10 -6.43 -9.67 -1.53
N LEU A 11 -7.43 -9.50 -2.39
CA LEU A 11 -8.61 -8.69 -2.11
C LEU A 11 -9.49 -9.26 -1.00
N LYS A 12 -9.45 -10.55 -0.70
CA LYS A 12 -10.16 -11.13 0.45
C LYS A 12 -9.36 -11.11 1.75
N SER A 13 -8.13 -10.61 1.73
CA SER A 13 -7.20 -10.62 2.87
C SER A 13 -7.09 -9.26 3.55
N ASN A 14 -6.69 -9.24 4.82
CA ASN A 14 -6.50 -8.01 5.57
C ASN A 14 -5.24 -7.27 5.08
N VAL A 15 -5.45 -6.31 4.17
CA VAL A 15 -4.42 -5.50 3.55
C VAL A 15 -4.76 -4.03 3.78
N VAL A 16 -3.78 -3.27 4.25
CA VAL A 16 -3.86 -1.82 4.36
C VAL A 16 -2.94 -1.22 3.30
N TRP A 17 -3.50 -0.51 2.32
CA TRP A 17 -2.78 0.16 1.26
C TRP A 17 -2.75 1.66 1.51
N ILE A 18 -1.56 2.24 1.67
CA ILE A 18 -1.36 3.67 1.93
C ILE A 18 -0.67 4.31 0.73
N GLU A 19 -1.30 5.35 0.18
CA GLU A 19 -0.63 6.27 -0.74
C GLU A 19 0.05 7.39 0.07
N ALA A 20 1.37 7.49 -0.07
CA ALA A 20 2.16 8.64 0.39
C ALA A 20 2.25 9.67 -0.75
N GLN A 21 3.47 10.09 -1.13
CA GLN A 21 3.64 10.97 -2.28
C GLN A 21 3.69 10.11 -3.56
N SER A 22 2.51 9.83 -4.08
CA SER A 22 2.29 8.97 -5.26
C SER A 22 1.61 9.73 -6.41
N CYS A 23 1.76 9.20 -7.62
CA CYS A 23 0.95 9.52 -8.80
C CYS A 23 -0.26 8.59 -8.98
N SER A 24 -0.51 7.67 -8.03
CA SER A 24 -1.55 6.63 -8.08
C SER A 24 -1.41 5.62 -9.22
N GLY A 25 -0.21 5.53 -9.82
CA GLY A 25 0.06 4.67 -10.97
C GLY A 25 -0.03 3.18 -10.61
N GLU A 26 0.48 2.80 -9.44
CA GLU A 26 0.44 1.43 -8.94
C GLU A 26 -1.00 1.02 -8.58
N SER A 27 -1.72 1.89 -7.87
CA SER A 27 -3.17 1.77 -7.63
C SER A 27 -3.96 1.50 -8.92
N VAL A 28 -3.79 2.36 -9.94
CA VAL A 28 -4.48 2.21 -11.24
C VAL A 28 -4.05 0.92 -11.94
N SER A 29 -2.77 0.54 -11.85
CA SER A 29 -2.26 -0.67 -12.48
C SER A 29 -2.88 -1.94 -11.90
N ILE A 30 -3.11 -2.01 -10.58
CA ILE A 30 -3.81 -3.13 -9.96
C ILE A 30 -5.28 -3.12 -10.37
N LEU A 31 -5.96 -1.98 -10.28
CA LEU A 31 -7.40 -1.89 -10.60
C LEU A 31 -7.72 -2.21 -12.06
N LYS A 32 -6.80 -1.95 -12.98
CA LYS A 32 -6.95 -2.29 -14.41
C LYS A 32 -6.89 -3.80 -14.68
N SER A 33 -6.58 -4.64 -13.69
CA SER A 33 -6.61 -6.09 -13.84
C SER A 33 -7.96 -6.55 -14.40
N GLY A 34 -8.01 -7.04 -15.63
CA GLY A 34 -9.24 -7.42 -16.34
C GLY A 34 -9.94 -8.69 -15.80
N CYS A 35 -9.83 -8.96 -14.50
CA CYS A 35 -10.47 -10.06 -13.82
C CYS A 35 -11.91 -9.65 -13.49
N LYS A 36 -12.88 -10.34 -14.10
CA LYS A 36 -14.31 -10.08 -13.89
C LYS A 36 -14.66 -10.17 -12.40
N SER A 37 -15.63 -9.37 -11.94
CA SER A 37 -16.20 -9.37 -10.58
C SER A 37 -15.26 -8.99 -9.42
N LEU A 38 -14.03 -8.55 -9.69
CA LEU A 38 -13.15 -8.03 -8.63
C LEU A 38 -13.49 -6.62 -8.18
N GLU A 39 -14.12 -5.83 -9.05
CA GLU A 39 -14.66 -4.51 -8.73
C GLU A 39 -15.65 -4.60 -7.56
N ASP A 40 -16.58 -5.56 -7.62
CA ASP A 40 -17.57 -5.78 -6.56
C ASP A 40 -16.92 -6.21 -5.23
N ILE A 41 -15.89 -7.06 -5.29
CA ILE A 41 -15.15 -7.48 -4.10
C ILE A 41 -14.46 -6.26 -3.48
N PHE A 42 -13.74 -5.48 -4.30
CA PHE A 42 -13.00 -4.30 -3.87
C PHE A 42 -13.90 -3.26 -3.23
N PHE A 43 -15.03 -2.91 -3.86
CA PHE A 43 -15.89 -1.82 -3.39
C PHE A 43 -16.87 -2.23 -2.28
N HIS A 44 -17.33 -3.49 -2.22
CA HIS A 44 -18.46 -3.86 -1.35
C HIS A 44 -18.15 -4.90 -0.26
N SER A 45 -17.15 -5.76 -0.42
CA SER A 45 -17.03 -6.97 0.42
C SER A 45 -15.65 -7.22 1.00
N SER A 46 -14.68 -6.37 0.71
CA SER A 46 -13.28 -6.62 1.00
C SER A 46 -12.81 -6.03 2.35
N PRO A 47 -12.02 -6.77 3.14
CA PRO A 47 -11.25 -6.19 4.25
C PRO A 47 -10.06 -5.35 3.77
N PHE A 48 -9.77 -5.29 2.46
CA PHE A 48 -8.77 -4.42 1.85
C PHE A 48 -9.14 -2.96 2.12
N LYS A 49 -8.32 -2.30 2.94
CA LYS A 49 -8.46 -0.89 3.25
C LYS A 49 -7.46 -0.12 2.40
N MET A 50 -7.98 0.60 1.42
CA MET A 50 -7.18 1.58 0.69
C MET A 50 -7.38 2.95 1.32
N PHE A 51 -6.29 3.64 1.62
CA PHE A 51 -6.27 5.07 1.92
C PHE A 51 -5.55 5.79 0.77
N SER A 52 -6.36 6.34 -0.13
CA SER A 52 -5.99 6.89 -1.43
C SER A 52 -6.98 7.99 -1.82
N ILE A 53 -6.65 8.76 -2.85
CA ILE A 53 -7.60 9.63 -3.57
C ILE A 53 -8.83 8.84 -4.07
N ILE A 54 -8.71 7.51 -4.23
CA ILE A 54 -9.76 6.61 -4.75
C ILE A 54 -10.57 5.94 -3.62
N SER A 55 -10.27 6.21 -2.34
CA SER A 55 -11.07 5.72 -1.21
C SER A 55 -12.52 6.20 -1.36
N GLY A 56 -13.45 5.27 -1.63
CA GLY A 56 -14.85 5.53 -2.00
C GLY A 56 -15.70 6.15 -0.88
N GLU A 57 -16.81 5.51 -0.50
CA GLU A 57 -17.79 6.08 0.45
C GLU A 57 -17.23 6.33 1.87
N ARG A 58 -16.11 5.70 2.23
CA ARG A 58 -15.44 5.89 3.52
C ARG A 58 -14.17 6.71 3.33
N SER A 59 -14.23 7.96 3.77
CA SER A 59 -13.11 8.90 3.75
C SER A 59 -13.09 9.74 5.03
N GLY A 60 -11.96 10.43 5.28
CA GLY A 60 -11.82 11.34 6.42
C GLY A 60 -11.32 10.69 7.72
N GLN A 61 -11.46 11.43 8.83
CA GLN A 61 -10.78 11.09 10.09
C GLN A 61 -11.27 9.80 10.76
N GLU A 62 -12.55 9.46 10.65
CA GLU A 62 -13.10 8.26 11.26
C GLU A 62 -12.51 6.99 10.62
N TYR A 63 -12.44 6.97 9.29
CA TYR A 63 -11.80 5.89 8.55
C TYR A 63 -10.30 5.78 8.84
N LEU A 64 -9.61 6.92 9.00
CA LEU A 64 -8.21 6.94 9.44
C LEU A 64 -8.05 6.31 10.84
N ARG A 65 -8.97 6.58 11.78
CA ARG A 65 -8.97 5.94 13.11
C ARG A 65 -9.21 4.44 13.01
N GLU A 66 -10.13 3.98 12.15
CA GLU A 66 -10.36 2.55 11.89
C GLU A 66 -9.09 1.86 11.38
N ILE A 67 -8.38 2.48 10.43
CA ILE A 67 -7.13 1.96 9.87
C ILE A 67 -6.04 1.88 10.94
N LEU A 68 -5.90 2.92 11.78
CA LEU A 68 -4.91 2.94 12.87
C LEU A 68 -5.17 1.88 13.95
N GLN A 69 -6.43 1.45 14.12
CA GLN A 69 -6.82 0.41 15.06
C GLN A 69 -6.66 -1.02 14.49
N GLN A 70 -6.35 -1.15 13.20
CA GLN A 70 -6.13 -2.47 12.60
C GLN A 70 -4.92 -3.17 13.24
N GLN A 71 -5.04 -4.49 13.30
CA GLN A 71 -3.97 -5.40 13.68
C GLN A 71 -3.93 -6.55 12.67
N ASP A 72 -2.82 -7.29 12.63
CA ASP A 72 -2.71 -8.52 11.83
C ASP A 72 -2.94 -8.34 10.32
N PHE A 73 -2.43 -7.26 9.73
CA PHE A 73 -2.58 -6.92 8.32
C PHE A 73 -1.25 -6.90 7.55
N ILE A 74 -1.32 -6.97 6.22
CA ILE A 74 -0.20 -6.64 5.33
C ILE A 74 -0.26 -5.15 5.01
N LEU A 75 0.83 -4.43 5.26
CA LEU A 75 0.94 -3.01 4.93
C LEU A 75 1.58 -2.86 3.55
N VAL A 76 0.83 -2.32 2.60
CA VAL A 76 1.35 -1.95 1.28
C VAL A 76 1.46 -0.43 1.21
N ILE A 77 2.61 0.06 0.75
CA ILE A 77 2.90 1.48 0.66
C ILE A 77 3.33 1.81 -0.76
N GLU A 78 2.63 2.78 -1.31
CA GLU A 78 2.89 3.37 -2.62
C GLU A 78 3.34 4.83 -2.43
N GLY A 79 4.31 5.27 -3.23
CA GLY A 79 4.84 6.63 -3.15
C GLY A 79 5.99 6.80 -2.17
N ALA A 80 6.73 7.90 -2.33
CA ALA A 80 7.90 8.21 -1.52
C ALA A 80 7.55 9.03 -0.27
N LEU A 81 8.52 9.18 0.64
CA LEU A 81 8.40 10.06 1.80
C LEU A 81 9.35 11.25 1.69
N PRO A 82 8.88 12.49 1.97
CA PRO A 82 9.75 13.65 2.00
C PRO A 82 10.67 13.63 3.22
N LYS A 83 11.87 14.22 3.10
CA LYS A 83 12.74 14.51 4.25
C LYS A 83 12.10 15.50 5.23
N ASP A 84 11.43 16.53 4.71
CA ASP A 84 10.56 17.38 5.53
C ASP A 84 9.18 16.74 5.60
N GLU A 85 8.90 16.07 6.72
CA GLU A 85 7.65 15.35 6.93
C GLU A 85 6.40 16.25 6.75
N LYS A 86 6.54 17.58 6.90
CA LYS A 86 5.44 18.56 6.72
C LYS A 86 4.90 18.63 5.30
N LEU A 87 5.62 18.09 4.33
CA LEU A 87 5.22 18.09 2.92
C LEU A 87 4.23 16.97 2.57
N CYS A 88 3.95 16.04 3.49
CA CYS A 88 2.97 14.97 3.28
C CYS A 88 2.14 14.78 4.54
N HIS A 89 0.84 15.07 4.44
CA HIS A 89 -0.11 14.95 5.55
C HIS A 89 -1.32 14.10 5.16
N VAL A 90 -1.81 13.36 6.15
CA VAL A 90 -3.08 12.64 6.11
C VAL A 90 -3.85 13.00 7.38
N GLY A 91 -4.86 13.85 7.22
CA GLY A 91 -5.54 14.49 8.35
C GLY A 91 -4.53 15.29 9.19
N ASP A 92 -4.49 15.00 10.49
CA ASP A 92 -3.66 15.73 11.45
C ASP A 92 -2.25 15.12 11.64
N MET A 93 -1.89 14.07 10.90
CA MET A 93 -0.60 13.39 11.00
C MET A 93 0.21 13.56 9.72
N THR A 94 1.53 13.47 9.84
CA THR A 94 2.38 13.33 8.64
C THR A 94 2.19 11.92 8.06
N CYS A 95 2.38 11.76 6.74
CA CYS A 95 2.36 10.43 6.10
C CYS A 95 3.41 9.51 6.73
N GLY A 96 4.56 10.10 7.09
CA GLY A 96 5.63 9.41 7.78
C GLY A 96 5.23 8.89 9.16
N GLU A 97 4.48 9.66 9.94
CA GLU A 97 3.93 9.25 11.23
C GLU A 97 2.89 8.13 11.07
N LEU A 98 1.95 8.29 10.14
CA LEU A 98 0.95 7.28 9.83
C LEU A 98 1.60 5.93 9.48
N ILE A 99 2.55 5.94 8.54
CA ILE A 99 3.26 4.73 8.11
C ILE A 99 4.06 4.14 9.27
N ARG A 100 4.74 4.98 10.09
CA ARG A 100 5.48 4.49 11.26
C ARG A 100 4.56 3.76 12.23
N ARG A 101 3.40 4.32 12.56
CA ARG A 101 2.40 3.69 13.45
C ARG A 101 1.86 2.38 12.87
N LEU A 102 1.38 2.38 11.61
CA LEU A 102 0.84 1.19 10.96
C LEU A 102 1.88 0.07 10.86
N SER A 103 3.13 0.44 10.56
CA SER A 103 4.22 -0.50 10.41
C SER A 103 4.60 -1.24 11.71
N GLN A 104 4.12 -0.80 12.88
CA GLN A 104 4.32 -1.50 14.15
C GLN A 104 3.37 -2.70 14.32
N ASN A 105 2.18 -2.62 13.70
CA ASN A 105 1.12 -3.64 13.82
C ASN A 105 1.01 -4.53 12.57
N ALA A 106 1.77 -4.22 11.51
CA ALA A 106 1.76 -4.96 10.25
C ALA A 106 2.58 -6.26 10.35
N LYS A 107 2.03 -7.35 9.82
CA LYS A 107 2.72 -8.66 9.70
C LYS A 107 3.87 -8.62 8.69
N ALA A 108 3.69 -7.86 7.63
CA ALA A 108 4.70 -7.59 6.62
C ALA A 108 4.48 -6.21 6.01
N ILE A 109 5.55 -5.63 5.49
CA ILE A 109 5.55 -4.31 4.85
C ILE A 109 6.05 -4.49 3.42
N ILE A 110 5.30 -3.96 2.47
CA ILE A 110 5.60 -4.04 1.04
C ILE A 110 5.63 -2.62 0.47
N ALA A 111 6.76 -2.23 -0.11
CA ALA A 111 6.90 -1.00 -0.88
C ALA A 111 6.71 -1.32 -2.36
N VAL A 112 5.71 -0.69 -2.98
CA VAL A 112 5.39 -0.87 -4.40
C VAL A 112 5.68 0.40 -5.20
N GLY A 113 6.32 0.21 -6.35
CA GLY A 113 6.76 1.31 -7.20
C GLY A 113 8.10 1.90 -6.78
N SER A 114 8.84 2.43 -7.75
CA SER A 114 10.18 3.01 -7.55
C SER A 114 10.17 4.16 -6.56
N CYS A 115 9.08 4.94 -6.49
CA CYS A 115 8.90 5.99 -5.48
C CYS A 115 8.99 5.41 -4.06
N ALA A 116 8.24 4.35 -3.75
CA ALA A 116 8.27 3.72 -2.44
C ALA A 116 9.57 2.96 -2.17
N VAL A 117 10.22 2.41 -3.20
CA VAL A 117 11.47 1.65 -3.04
C VAL A 117 12.67 2.57 -2.76
N ASN A 118 12.84 3.65 -3.53
CA ASN A 118 14.08 4.46 -3.45
C ASN A 118 13.88 5.98 -3.67
N GLY A 119 12.64 6.48 -3.60
CA GLY A 119 12.32 7.88 -3.87
C GLY A 119 11.99 8.16 -5.34
N GLY A 120 12.28 7.23 -6.25
CA GLY A 120 11.87 7.29 -7.65
C GLY A 120 12.23 8.60 -8.34
N VAL A 121 11.29 9.14 -9.13
CA VAL A 121 11.50 10.36 -9.93
C VAL A 121 11.73 11.61 -9.08
N ILE A 122 11.35 11.58 -7.80
CA ILE A 122 11.49 12.71 -6.85
C ILE A 122 12.64 12.52 -5.86
N ARG A 123 13.51 11.51 -6.04
CA ARG A 123 14.69 11.27 -5.20
C ARG A 123 15.62 12.49 -5.11
N GLU A 124 15.86 13.17 -6.24
CA GLU A 124 16.73 14.36 -6.30
C GLU A 124 16.20 15.54 -5.48
N LEU A 125 14.89 15.57 -5.18
CA LEU A 125 14.29 16.56 -4.27
C LEU A 125 14.43 16.18 -2.79
N GLY A 126 15.18 15.09 -2.50
CA GLY A 126 15.44 14.62 -1.15
C GLY A 126 14.40 13.65 -0.60
N TYR A 127 13.52 13.09 -1.44
CA TYR A 127 12.57 12.06 -1.00
C TYR A 127 13.25 10.71 -0.83
N VAL A 128 12.75 9.91 0.10
CA VAL A 128 13.34 8.63 0.50
C VAL A 128 12.35 7.48 0.29
N GLY A 129 12.90 6.28 0.07
CA GLY A 129 12.12 5.06 0.05
C GLY A 129 11.69 4.62 1.45
N ILE A 130 10.72 3.73 1.52
CA ILE A 130 10.11 3.26 2.76
C ILE A 130 11.09 2.48 3.62
N LYS A 131 11.94 1.64 3.01
CA LYS A 131 12.98 0.89 3.73
C LYS A 131 14.01 1.81 4.37
N GLU A 132 14.47 2.81 3.63
CA GLU A 132 15.39 3.85 4.12
C GLU A 132 14.74 4.64 5.28
N TYR A 133 13.47 5.02 5.13
CA TYR A 133 12.74 5.77 6.15
C TYR A 133 12.47 4.96 7.44
N LEU A 134 12.07 3.69 7.31
CA LEU A 134 11.68 2.87 8.46
C LEU A 134 12.85 2.14 9.13
N GLY A 135 13.97 1.92 8.43
CA GLY A 135 15.13 1.21 8.97
C GLY A 135 14.88 -0.26 9.34
N LYS A 136 13.90 -0.91 8.70
CA LYS A 136 13.53 -2.33 8.95
C LYS A 136 13.27 -3.09 7.66
N GLN A 137 13.01 -4.39 7.78
CA GLN A 137 12.71 -5.28 6.65
C GLN A 137 11.44 -4.80 5.92
N VAL A 138 11.58 -4.56 4.62
CA VAL A 138 10.50 -4.18 3.70
C VAL A 138 10.70 -4.99 2.42
N TYR A 139 9.63 -5.60 1.91
CA TYR A 139 9.63 -6.24 0.60
C TYR A 139 9.47 -5.17 -0.48
N GLU A 140 10.29 -5.20 -1.52
CA GLU A 140 10.38 -4.13 -2.50
C GLU A 140 9.96 -4.63 -3.88
N VAL A 141 8.99 -3.96 -4.51
CA VAL A 141 8.52 -4.24 -5.86
C VAL A 141 8.76 -3.00 -6.73
N PRO A 142 9.93 -2.85 -7.36
CA PRO A 142 10.27 -1.66 -8.14
C PRO A 142 9.51 -1.58 -9.48
N GLY A 143 9.42 -0.37 -10.04
CA GLY A 143 8.79 -0.05 -11.33
C GLY A 143 8.02 1.27 -11.30
N CYS A 144 7.58 1.80 -12.44
CA CYS A 144 6.85 3.09 -12.49
C CYS A 144 5.83 3.12 -13.66
N PRO A 145 4.66 2.46 -13.53
CA PRO A 145 4.25 1.66 -12.36
C PRO A 145 4.94 0.30 -12.30
N ALA A 146 4.99 -0.30 -11.12
CA ALA A 146 5.40 -1.69 -10.97
C ALA A 146 4.47 -2.64 -11.73
N SER A 147 4.97 -3.83 -12.11
CA SER A 147 4.11 -4.85 -12.72
C SER A 147 3.03 -5.27 -11.74
N ASP A 148 1.77 -5.18 -12.17
CA ASP A 148 0.58 -5.70 -11.50
C ASP A 148 0.78 -7.14 -11.00
N LYS A 149 1.30 -8.03 -11.85
CA LYS A 149 1.61 -9.42 -11.50
C LYS A 149 2.62 -9.54 -10.36
N MET A 150 3.65 -8.71 -10.36
CA MET A 150 4.66 -8.73 -9.29
C MET A 150 4.12 -8.16 -7.98
N MET A 151 3.32 -7.09 -8.05
CA MET A 151 2.65 -6.53 -6.87
C MET A 151 1.71 -7.57 -6.24
N VAL A 152 0.84 -8.19 -7.04
CA VAL A 152 -0.09 -9.23 -6.58
C VAL A 152 0.67 -10.43 -6.03
N ALA A 153 1.72 -10.90 -6.71
CA ALA A 153 2.52 -12.02 -6.23
C ALA A 153 3.20 -11.72 -4.88
N ALA A 154 3.74 -10.52 -4.69
CA ALA A 154 4.36 -10.12 -3.43
C ALA A 154 3.34 -10.07 -2.28
N ILE A 155 2.17 -9.48 -2.51
CA ILE A 155 1.11 -9.40 -1.49
C ILE A 155 0.56 -10.79 -1.20
N TYR A 156 0.30 -11.60 -2.23
CA TYR A 156 -0.15 -12.98 -2.07
C TYR A 156 0.83 -13.81 -1.25
N TYR A 157 2.13 -13.70 -1.54
CA TYR A 157 3.17 -14.40 -0.79
C TYR A 157 3.19 -13.96 0.68
N ALA A 158 3.08 -12.66 0.96
CA ALA A 158 3.03 -12.17 2.34
C ALA A 158 1.77 -12.67 3.09
N VAL A 159 0.62 -12.70 2.41
CA VAL A 159 -0.63 -13.23 2.96
C VAL A 159 -0.56 -14.72 3.25
N THR A 160 -0.03 -15.52 2.33
CA THR A 160 -0.06 -16.99 2.42
C THR A 160 1.15 -17.59 3.12
N GLY A 161 2.33 -17.00 2.95
CA GLY A 161 3.56 -17.40 3.62
C GLY A 161 3.56 -17.11 5.13
N SER A 162 2.62 -16.29 5.61
CA SER A 162 2.40 -16.09 7.06
C SER A 162 1.61 -17.23 7.73
N LYS A 163 1.19 -18.28 6.99
CA LYS A 163 0.44 -19.43 7.50
C LYS A 163 1.30 -20.66 7.87
N SER A 164 2.62 -20.53 8.00
CA SER A 164 3.51 -21.63 8.45
C SER A 164 3.94 -21.50 9.90
#